data_AF-A0A1E7EL72-F1
#
_entry.id   AF-A0A1E7EL72-F1
#
_cell.length_a   1.000
_cell.length_b   1.000
_cell.length_c   1.000
_cell.angle_alpha   90.00
_cell.angle_beta   90.00
_cell.angle_gamma   90.00
#
_symmetry.space_group_name_H-M   'P 1'
#
loop_
_entity.id
_entity.type
_entity.pdbx_description
1 polymer ?
#
loop_
_entity_poly.entity_id
_entity_poly.type
_entity_poly.pdbx_seq_one_letter_code
_entity_poly.pdbx_strand_id
1 'polypeptide(L)'
;MVLVLGLGLVPVLCTCWCWFRGVSRVESSQERNRIDTNKTMNHHENNEHRRQEDELLQQQQLQAEHLLSPEGQKVLSILGSRSKSELPPFINGQINQAVNSIANEFLSKVRTAVQKLIMIGNVAEAEREERERGLTKTIVDEDWYDDERKIAKAIRYFPDVLSEKKFGMYPIMWAGRRQGGNMAYNLKNLSRIPLLAELGSELGQFDEELREGLLSTYADEEWNVLHFIICYDRIENGTTDLVDECFSAVWKRLRQNNHLKKEDINECNLVGRLLMANIGIFSGTRLLYFVDWDPMTLTIPCEPEHGNMLPIHWTAPEEISDIQDSIKGWIMMFSSFEKVMNEVLDCIANYFAASASSSTTESSLLMSAVTDETIHLEGLYTLLCKDPNDALLQLPKHLLQEDGRTDDNGGIKAGTSITMLTSLSTSTSTDTVSSTSINTKNDNCTQSSSDKK
;
A
#
# COMPACT_ATOMS: atom_id res chain seq x y z
N MET A 1 -43.55 -49.36 -3.24
CA MET A 1 -43.56 -47.89 -3.48
C MET A 1 -42.24 -47.56 -4.14
N VAL A 2 -42.32 -46.86 -5.27
CA VAL A 2 -41.39 -46.89 -6.41
C VAL A 2 -40.07 -46.17 -6.17
N LEU A 3 -38.99 -46.80 -6.66
CA LEU A 3 -37.64 -46.24 -6.89
C LEU A 3 -37.68 -44.98 -7.77
N VAL A 4 -36.94 -43.94 -7.39
CA VAL A 4 -36.17 -43.11 -8.34
C VAL A 4 -34.87 -42.67 -7.67
N LEU A 5 -33.77 -43.39 -7.96
CA LEU A 5 -32.40 -42.88 -7.84
C LEU A 5 -31.95 -42.56 -9.27
N GLY A 6 -31.88 -41.27 -9.58
CA GLY A 6 -31.45 -40.73 -10.87
C GLY A 6 -30.14 -39.96 -10.71
N LEU A 7 -29.12 -40.48 -11.37
CA LEU A 7 -27.78 -39.95 -11.63
C LEU A 7 -27.72 -38.44 -11.93
N GLY A 8 -26.67 -37.77 -11.42
CA GLY A 8 -26.33 -36.41 -11.81
C GLY A 8 -25.19 -35.78 -11.00
N LEU A 9 -23.98 -36.31 -11.08
CA LEU A 9 -22.77 -35.67 -10.53
C LEU A 9 -21.70 -35.54 -11.63
N VAL A 10 -22.00 -34.67 -12.61
CA VAL A 10 -21.13 -33.81 -13.45
C VAL A 10 -22.13 -32.88 -14.15
N PRO A 11 -22.17 -31.54 -13.91
CA PRO A 11 -21.03 -30.63 -14.12
C PRO A 11 -20.92 -29.49 -13.07
N VAL A 12 -19.82 -29.43 -12.32
CA VAL A 12 -19.51 -28.28 -11.43
C VAL A 12 -18.65 -27.21 -12.14
N LEU A 13 -18.47 -27.28 -13.47
CA LEU A 13 -17.68 -26.30 -14.23
C LEU A 13 -18.46 -25.48 -15.27
N CYS A 14 -19.80 -25.43 -15.23
CA CYS A 14 -20.60 -24.74 -16.27
C CYS A 14 -21.62 -23.69 -15.78
N THR A 15 -21.72 -23.37 -14.49
CA THR A 15 -22.82 -22.52 -13.97
C THR A 15 -22.50 -21.04 -13.76
N CYS A 16 -21.31 -20.53 -14.09
CA CYS A 16 -20.99 -19.10 -13.91
C CYS A 16 -21.41 -18.16 -15.07
N TRP A 17 -22.13 -18.63 -16.10
CA TRP A 17 -22.30 -17.85 -17.34
C TRP A 17 -23.70 -17.30 -17.68
N CYS A 18 -24.66 -17.30 -16.74
CA CYS A 18 -26.05 -16.91 -17.06
C CYS A 18 -26.61 -15.67 -16.34
N TRP A 19 -25.78 -14.75 -15.87
CA TRP A 19 -26.28 -13.58 -15.13
C TRP A 19 -25.79 -12.23 -15.67
N PHE A 20 -26.08 -11.90 -16.94
CA PHE A 20 -26.17 -10.49 -17.39
C PHE A 20 -26.76 -10.40 -18.81
N ARG A 21 -28.08 -10.15 -18.94
CA ARG A 21 -28.67 -9.30 -20.00
C ARG A 21 -30.19 -9.19 -19.85
N GLY A 22 -30.65 -8.02 -19.41
CA GLY A 22 -32.05 -7.65 -19.39
C GLY A 22 -32.25 -6.14 -19.42
N VAL A 23 -32.05 -5.51 -20.59
CA VAL A 23 -32.60 -4.18 -20.89
C VAL A 23 -33.04 -4.19 -22.36
N SER A 24 -34.35 -4.15 -22.60
CA SER A 24 -34.94 -4.07 -23.93
C SER A 24 -35.08 -2.59 -24.36
N ARG A 25 -34.50 -2.24 -25.51
CA ARG A 25 -34.74 -0.98 -26.21
C ARG A 25 -35.53 -1.27 -27.48
N VAL A 26 -36.57 -0.46 -27.72
CA VAL A 26 -37.46 -0.58 -28.88
C VAL A 26 -36.74 0.04 -30.09
N GLU A 27 -36.38 -0.78 -31.09
CA GLU A 27 -35.79 -0.33 -32.35
C GLU A 27 -36.78 -0.47 -33.53
N SER A 28 -36.80 0.56 -34.35
CA SER A 28 -37.69 0.79 -35.49
C SER A 28 -37.45 -0.17 -36.65
N SER A 29 -38.53 -0.54 -37.35
CA SER A 29 -38.61 -1.58 -38.39
C SER A 29 -37.71 -1.45 -39.63
N GLN A 30 -36.89 -0.40 -39.76
CA GLN A 30 -35.99 -0.21 -40.89
C GLN A 30 -34.56 -0.78 -40.64
N GLU A 31 -34.20 -1.08 -39.39
CA GLU A 31 -32.93 -1.74 -39.01
C GLU A 31 -32.99 -3.28 -39.14
N ARG A 32 -34.21 -3.84 -39.23
CA ARG A 32 -34.46 -5.29 -39.19
C ARG A 32 -33.83 -6.08 -40.34
N ASN A 33 -33.66 -5.47 -41.51
CA ASN A 33 -33.11 -6.16 -42.69
C ASN A 33 -31.57 -6.09 -42.82
N ARG A 34 -30.88 -5.24 -42.04
CA ARG A 34 -29.40 -5.23 -41.94
C ARG A 34 -28.87 -6.16 -40.84
N ILE A 35 -29.71 -6.51 -39.88
CA ILE A 35 -29.34 -7.37 -38.74
C ILE A 35 -29.26 -8.85 -39.16
N ASP A 36 -30.06 -9.30 -40.12
CA ASP A 36 -30.14 -10.74 -40.47
C ASP A 36 -28.90 -11.26 -41.24
N THR A 37 -28.21 -10.42 -42.01
CA THR A 37 -26.96 -10.80 -42.70
C THR A 37 -25.74 -10.76 -41.78
N ASN A 38 -25.67 -9.82 -40.83
CA ASN A 38 -24.57 -9.79 -39.84
C ASN A 38 -24.70 -10.89 -38.77
N LYS A 39 -25.93 -11.35 -38.48
CA LYS A 39 -26.18 -12.42 -37.52
C LYS A 39 -25.75 -13.80 -38.03
N THR A 40 -25.75 -14.00 -39.35
CA THR A 40 -25.33 -15.27 -39.97
C THR A 40 -23.81 -15.38 -40.11
N MET A 41 -23.08 -14.28 -40.36
CA MET A 41 -21.61 -14.28 -40.32
C MET A 41 -21.06 -14.54 -38.91
N ASN A 42 -21.61 -13.90 -37.87
CA ASN A 42 -21.15 -14.09 -36.49
C ASN A 42 -21.42 -15.50 -35.92
N HIS A 43 -22.40 -16.24 -36.48
CA HIS A 43 -22.66 -17.61 -36.02
C HIS A 43 -21.66 -18.64 -36.58
N HIS A 44 -21.06 -18.37 -37.74
CA HIS A 44 -20.12 -19.31 -38.35
C HIS A 44 -18.73 -19.24 -37.66
N GLU A 45 -18.24 -18.04 -37.38
CA GLU A 45 -16.95 -17.84 -36.69
C GLU A 45 -16.96 -18.43 -35.26
N ASN A 46 -18.08 -18.32 -34.54
CA ASN A 46 -18.20 -18.86 -33.18
C ASN A 46 -18.20 -20.40 -33.14
N ASN A 47 -18.67 -21.07 -34.22
CA ASN A 47 -18.63 -22.52 -34.30
C ASN A 47 -17.24 -23.06 -34.62
N GLU A 48 -16.47 -22.35 -35.45
CA GLU A 48 -15.10 -22.74 -35.78
C GLU A 48 -14.18 -22.59 -34.58
N HIS A 49 -14.33 -21.51 -33.79
CA HIS A 49 -13.55 -21.31 -32.58
C HIS A 49 -13.81 -22.42 -31.54
N ARG A 50 -15.08 -22.81 -31.33
CA ARG A 50 -15.44 -23.93 -30.45
C ARG A 50 -14.84 -25.26 -30.91
N ARG A 51 -14.86 -25.54 -32.21
CA ARG A 51 -14.22 -26.75 -32.75
C ARG A 51 -12.71 -26.77 -32.49
N GLN A 52 -12.03 -25.64 -32.69
CA GLN A 52 -10.61 -25.52 -32.40
C GLN A 52 -10.30 -25.71 -30.90
N GLU A 53 -11.14 -25.18 -30.01
CA GLU A 53 -11.01 -25.41 -28.57
C GLU A 53 -11.22 -26.89 -28.19
N ASP A 54 -12.23 -27.54 -28.76
CA ASP A 54 -12.52 -28.95 -28.53
C ASP A 54 -11.38 -29.86 -29.04
N GLU A 55 -10.85 -29.58 -30.23
CA GLU A 55 -9.70 -30.29 -30.80
C GLU A 55 -8.44 -30.10 -29.95
N LEU A 56 -8.18 -28.88 -29.45
CA LEU A 56 -7.06 -28.60 -28.57
C LEU A 56 -7.18 -29.32 -27.22
N LEU A 57 -8.38 -29.33 -26.62
CA LEU A 57 -8.69 -30.07 -25.39
C LEU A 57 -8.48 -31.57 -25.58
N GLN A 58 -8.97 -32.12 -26.70
CA GLN A 58 -8.79 -33.53 -27.01
C GLN A 58 -7.31 -33.89 -27.23
N GLN A 59 -6.55 -33.01 -27.89
CA GLN A 59 -5.11 -33.20 -28.07
C GLN A 59 -4.35 -33.14 -26.74
N GLN A 60 -4.68 -32.19 -25.85
CA GLN A 60 -4.09 -32.13 -24.50
C GLN A 60 -4.41 -33.37 -23.68
N GLN A 61 -5.64 -33.90 -23.79
CA GLN A 61 -6.05 -35.11 -23.09
C GLN A 61 -5.26 -36.33 -23.58
N LEU A 62 -5.09 -36.48 -24.90
CA LEU A 62 -4.27 -37.55 -25.48
C LEU A 62 -2.80 -37.44 -25.05
N GLN A 63 -2.24 -36.23 -25.03
CA GLN A 63 -0.88 -36.02 -24.53
C GLN A 63 -0.74 -36.39 -23.05
N ALA A 64 -1.72 -36.05 -22.22
CA ALA A 64 -1.73 -36.41 -20.81
C ALA A 64 -1.84 -37.93 -20.59
N GLU A 65 -2.61 -38.64 -21.41
CA GLU A 65 -2.71 -40.10 -21.34
C GLU A 65 -1.38 -40.81 -21.64
N HIS A 66 -0.57 -40.26 -22.54
CA HIS A 66 0.77 -40.79 -22.84
C HIS A 66 1.78 -40.57 -21.71
N LEU A 67 1.53 -39.63 -20.80
CA LEU A 67 2.40 -39.37 -19.65
C LEU A 67 2.09 -40.27 -18.45
N LEU A 68 0.99 -41.02 -18.48
CA LEU A 68 0.63 -41.94 -17.40
C LEU A 68 1.46 -43.22 -17.46
N SER A 69 1.86 -43.72 -16.29
CA SER A 69 2.44 -45.05 -16.19
C SER A 69 1.45 -46.12 -16.66
N PRO A 70 1.90 -47.34 -17.00
CA PRO A 70 1.00 -48.46 -17.32
C PRO A 70 -0.07 -48.70 -16.25
N GLU A 71 0.27 -48.51 -14.98
CA GLU A 71 -0.66 -48.60 -13.85
C GLU A 71 -1.69 -47.46 -13.89
N GLY A 72 -1.28 -46.23 -14.22
CA GLY A 72 -2.19 -45.09 -14.40
C GLY A 72 -3.20 -45.32 -15.52
N GLN A 73 -2.76 -45.88 -16.66
CA GLN A 73 -3.65 -46.27 -17.76
C GLN A 73 -4.64 -47.36 -17.34
N LYS A 74 -4.20 -48.34 -16.55
CA LYS A 74 -5.07 -49.38 -15.99
C LYS A 74 -6.12 -48.80 -15.05
N VAL A 75 -5.77 -47.82 -14.22
CA VAL A 75 -6.73 -47.09 -13.37
C VAL A 75 -7.78 -46.39 -14.22
N LEU A 76 -7.38 -45.66 -15.27
CA LEU A 76 -8.33 -45.00 -16.18
C LEU A 76 -9.27 -46.00 -16.88
N SER A 77 -8.77 -47.16 -17.30
CA SER A 77 -9.60 -48.22 -17.90
C SER A 77 -10.69 -48.71 -16.94
N ILE A 78 -10.35 -48.95 -15.67
CA ILE A 78 -11.32 -49.35 -14.63
C ILE A 78 -12.36 -48.25 -14.40
N LEU A 79 -11.93 -46.98 -14.35
CA LEU A 79 -12.84 -45.83 -14.21
C LEU A 79 -13.74 -45.64 -15.44
N GLY A 80 -13.25 -45.95 -16.64
CA GLY A 80 -14.03 -45.94 -17.87
C GLY A 80 -15.14 -47.00 -17.86
N SER A 81 -14.83 -48.24 -17.48
CA SER A 81 -15.83 -49.32 -17.36
C SER A 81 -16.90 -49.05 -16.30
N ARG A 82 -16.60 -48.25 -15.26
CA ARG A 82 -17.58 -47.82 -14.25
C ARG A 82 -18.75 -47.06 -14.86
N SER A 83 -18.50 -46.17 -15.83
CA SER A 83 -19.56 -45.38 -16.49
C SER A 83 -20.56 -46.24 -17.27
N LYS A 84 -20.17 -47.47 -17.62
CA LYS A 84 -20.97 -48.42 -18.42
C LYS A 84 -21.75 -49.43 -17.57
N SER A 85 -21.74 -49.31 -16.24
CA SER A 85 -22.41 -50.23 -15.30
C SER A 85 -21.97 -51.71 -15.39
N GLU A 86 -20.77 -51.97 -15.92
CA GLU A 86 -20.25 -53.34 -16.14
C GLU A 86 -19.80 -54.03 -14.83
N LEU A 87 -19.61 -53.27 -13.74
CA LEU A 87 -19.07 -53.76 -12.48
C LEU A 87 -20.16 -53.95 -11.40
N PRO A 88 -20.05 -54.97 -10.53
CA PRO A 88 -20.96 -55.17 -9.40
C PRO A 88 -21.03 -53.96 -8.45
N PRO A 89 -22.20 -53.67 -7.83
CA PRO A 89 -22.37 -52.51 -6.96
C PRO A 89 -21.37 -52.43 -5.79
N PHE A 90 -21.03 -53.56 -5.17
CA PHE A 90 -20.04 -53.61 -4.09
C PHE A 90 -18.64 -53.19 -4.57
N ILE A 91 -18.23 -53.65 -5.75
CA ILE A 91 -16.94 -53.26 -6.36
C ILE A 91 -16.95 -51.77 -6.70
N ASN A 92 -18.06 -51.26 -7.25
CA ASN A 92 -18.22 -49.82 -7.49
C ASN A 92 -18.11 -48.99 -6.20
N GLY A 93 -18.67 -49.47 -5.08
CA GLY A 93 -18.53 -48.83 -3.77
C GLY A 93 -17.08 -48.72 -3.32
N GLN A 94 -16.31 -49.81 -3.42
CA GLN A 94 -14.88 -49.84 -3.09
C GLN A 94 -14.04 -48.93 -4.01
N ILE A 95 -14.33 -48.93 -5.31
CA ILE A 95 -13.69 -48.04 -6.28
C ILE A 95 -13.95 -46.58 -5.91
N ASN A 96 -15.20 -46.22 -5.60
CA ASN A 96 -15.54 -44.84 -5.22
C ASN A 96 -14.80 -44.38 -3.97
N GLN A 97 -14.74 -45.25 -2.96
CA GLN A 97 -14.00 -44.96 -1.73
C GLN A 97 -12.51 -44.75 -2.01
N ALA A 98 -11.89 -45.63 -2.81
CA ALA A 98 -10.49 -45.51 -3.18
C ALA A 98 -10.20 -44.25 -4.01
N VAL A 99 -11.03 -43.97 -5.03
CA VAL A 99 -10.89 -42.76 -5.87
C VAL A 99 -11.03 -41.51 -5.03
N ASN A 100 -12.03 -41.44 -4.15
CA ASN A 100 -12.21 -40.29 -3.27
C ASN A 100 -11.03 -40.13 -2.31
N SER A 101 -10.49 -41.22 -1.77
CA SER A 101 -9.31 -41.19 -0.91
C SER A 101 -8.09 -40.64 -1.65
N ILE A 102 -7.81 -41.13 -2.86
CA ILE A 102 -6.69 -40.69 -3.70
C ILE A 102 -6.87 -39.24 -4.13
N ALA A 103 -8.09 -38.85 -4.52
CA ALA A 103 -8.40 -37.48 -4.92
C ALA A 103 -8.19 -36.51 -3.77
N ASN A 104 -8.66 -36.85 -2.56
CA ASN A 104 -8.45 -36.02 -1.37
C ASN A 104 -6.96 -35.88 -1.03
N GLU A 105 -6.20 -36.98 -1.08
CA GLU A 105 -4.76 -36.95 -0.84
C GLU A 105 -4.03 -36.11 -1.89
N PHE A 106 -4.38 -36.25 -3.17
CA PHE A 106 -3.83 -35.46 -4.26
C PHE A 106 -4.14 -33.97 -4.08
N LEU A 107 -5.40 -33.60 -3.87
CA LEU A 107 -5.82 -32.21 -3.67
C LEU A 107 -5.15 -31.61 -2.43
N SER A 108 -5.00 -32.37 -1.34
CA SER A 108 -4.27 -31.93 -0.16
C SER A 108 -2.80 -31.65 -0.46
N LYS A 109 -2.14 -32.49 -1.26
CA LYS A 109 -0.73 -32.28 -1.67
C LYS A 109 -0.59 -31.06 -2.57
N VAL A 110 -1.48 -30.88 -3.55
CA VAL A 110 -1.47 -29.71 -4.44
C VAL A 110 -1.74 -28.44 -3.66
N ARG A 111 -2.76 -28.41 -2.80
CA ARG A 111 -3.05 -27.30 -1.88
C ARG A 111 -1.82 -26.93 -1.06
N THR A 112 -1.16 -27.93 -0.47
CA THR A 112 0.07 -27.71 0.32
C THR A 112 1.18 -27.11 -0.54
N ALA A 113 1.31 -27.55 -1.79
CA ALA A 113 2.29 -26.99 -2.72
C ALA A 113 1.97 -25.53 -3.10
N VAL A 114 0.70 -25.18 -3.33
CA VAL A 114 0.26 -23.80 -3.57
C VAL A 114 0.51 -22.92 -2.34
N GLN A 115 0.22 -23.43 -1.15
CA GLN A 115 0.50 -22.68 0.07
C GLN A 115 2.01 -22.47 0.29
N LYS A 116 2.82 -23.51 0.02
CA LYS A 116 4.29 -23.39 0.04
C LYS A 116 4.76 -22.35 -0.97
N LEU A 117 4.24 -22.35 -2.20
CA LEU A 117 4.55 -21.36 -3.26
C LEU A 117 4.39 -19.91 -2.78
N ILE A 118 3.33 -19.62 -2.03
CA ILE A 118 3.08 -18.27 -1.50
C ILE A 118 4.03 -17.94 -0.35
N MET A 119 4.41 -18.95 0.45
CA MET A 119 5.20 -18.78 1.66
C MET A 119 6.72 -18.94 1.48
N ILE A 120 7.24 -19.16 0.27
CA ILE A 120 8.67 -19.40 0.04
C ILE A 120 9.47 -18.14 0.36
N GLY A 121 9.91 -17.95 1.61
CA GLY A 121 10.82 -16.84 1.93
C GLY A 121 12.25 -17.27 2.24
N ASN A 122 12.53 -18.57 2.22
CA ASN A 122 13.90 -19.07 2.25
C ASN A 122 14.17 -19.94 1.03
N VAL A 123 14.61 -19.30 -0.04
CA VAL A 123 15.06 -19.99 -1.26
C VAL A 123 16.09 -21.07 -0.90
N ALA A 124 16.97 -20.83 0.08
CA ALA A 124 17.96 -21.81 0.51
C ALA A 124 17.35 -23.01 1.27
N GLU A 125 16.19 -22.86 1.92
CA GLU A 125 15.47 -23.98 2.52
C GLU A 125 14.71 -24.77 1.46
N ALA A 126 14.09 -24.09 0.48
CA ALA A 126 13.49 -24.75 -0.68
C ALA A 126 14.55 -25.53 -1.48
N GLU A 127 15.69 -24.92 -1.79
CA GLU A 127 16.83 -25.57 -2.44
C GLU A 127 17.39 -26.73 -1.63
N ARG A 128 17.39 -26.64 -0.29
CA ARG A 128 17.80 -27.75 0.58
C ARG A 128 16.79 -28.89 0.52
N GLU A 129 15.49 -28.59 0.64
CA GLU A 129 14.41 -29.57 0.55
C GLU A 129 14.42 -30.29 -0.81
N GLU A 130 14.70 -29.56 -1.90
CA GLU A 130 14.87 -30.13 -3.24
C GLU A 130 16.09 -31.05 -3.34
N ARG A 131 17.22 -30.63 -2.76
CA ARG A 131 18.45 -31.44 -2.72
C ARG A 131 18.24 -32.72 -1.92
N GLU A 132 17.54 -32.65 -0.79
CA GLU A 132 17.22 -33.80 0.06
C GLU A 132 16.25 -34.77 -0.62
N ARG A 133 15.33 -34.27 -1.43
CA ARG A 133 14.41 -35.12 -2.22
C ARG A 133 15.03 -35.71 -3.48
N GLY A 134 16.29 -35.38 -3.79
CA GLY A 134 16.96 -35.83 -5.00
C GLY A 134 16.30 -35.30 -6.28
N LEU A 135 15.58 -34.17 -6.21
CA LEU A 135 15.08 -33.50 -7.41
C LEU A 135 16.27 -32.83 -8.11
N THR A 136 16.91 -33.57 -9.01
CA THR A 136 17.97 -33.04 -9.87
C THR A 136 17.35 -32.11 -10.91
N LYS A 137 17.17 -30.84 -10.54
CA LYS A 137 17.11 -29.69 -11.46
C LYS A 137 15.93 -29.66 -12.45
N THR A 138 14.67 -29.70 -12.01
CA THR A 138 13.55 -29.74 -12.99
C THR A 138 12.20 -29.10 -12.62
N ILE A 139 12.02 -28.38 -11.50
CA ILE A 139 10.70 -27.74 -11.23
C ILE A 139 10.77 -26.22 -11.10
N VAL A 140 11.94 -25.65 -10.83
CA VAL A 140 12.13 -24.21 -10.74
C VAL A 140 12.83 -23.71 -12.00
N ASP A 141 12.12 -23.69 -13.13
CA ASP A 141 12.45 -22.68 -14.14
C ASP A 141 12.26 -21.33 -13.46
N GLU A 142 13.31 -20.51 -13.38
CA GLU A 142 13.27 -19.20 -12.71
C GLU A 142 12.11 -18.33 -13.24
N ASP A 143 11.73 -18.52 -14.50
CA ASP A 143 10.61 -17.87 -15.20
C ASP A 143 9.23 -18.21 -14.61
N TRP A 144 9.07 -19.36 -13.93
CA TRP A 144 7.75 -19.76 -13.41
C TRP A 144 7.34 -18.96 -12.18
N TYR A 145 8.30 -18.62 -11.31
CA TYR A 145 8.05 -17.86 -10.09
C TYR A 145 7.79 -16.37 -10.35
N ASP A 146 8.16 -15.89 -11.53
CA ASP A 146 8.03 -14.49 -11.91
C ASP A 146 6.74 -14.26 -12.75
N ASP A 147 5.99 -15.32 -13.09
CA ASP A 147 4.69 -15.22 -13.77
C ASP A 147 3.52 -15.18 -12.79
N GLU A 148 3.13 -13.97 -12.40
CA GLU A 148 1.96 -13.71 -11.55
C GLU A 148 0.68 -14.39 -12.04
N ARG A 149 0.50 -14.59 -13.36
CA ARG A 149 -0.72 -15.20 -13.90
C ARG A 149 -0.82 -16.67 -13.53
N LYS A 150 0.32 -17.38 -13.50
CA LYS A 150 0.38 -18.79 -13.07
C LYS A 150 0.11 -18.92 -11.58
N ILE A 151 0.69 -18.04 -10.77
CA ILE A 151 0.43 -17.97 -9.32
C ILE A 151 -1.05 -17.71 -9.06
N ALA A 152 -1.63 -16.70 -9.72
CA ALA A 152 -3.03 -16.37 -9.62
C ALA A 152 -3.93 -17.56 -10.01
N LYS A 153 -3.62 -18.23 -11.11
CA LYS A 153 -4.37 -19.42 -11.55
C LYS A 153 -4.29 -20.55 -10.52
N ALA A 154 -3.11 -20.78 -9.93
CA ALA A 154 -2.94 -21.79 -8.87
C ALA A 154 -3.76 -21.46 -7.62
N ILE A 155 -3.77 -20.20 -7.19
CA ILE A 155 -4.57 -19.71 -6.05
C ILE A 155 -6.07 -19.87 -6.32
N ARG A 156 -6.55 -19.53 -7.53
CA ARG A 156 -7.97 -19.69 -7.88
C ARG A 156 -8.47 -21.14 -7.81
N TYR A 157 -7.59 -22.14 -7.95
CA TYR A 157 -7.96 -23.55 -7.73
C TYR A 157 -8.14 -23.90 -6.25
N PHE A 158 -7.46 -23.19 -5.35
CA PHE A 158 -7.47 -23.41 -3.90
C PHE A 158 -7.56 -22.06 -3.16
N PRO A 159 -8.68 -21.33 -3.28
CA PRO A 159 -8.77 -19.95 -2.80
C PRO A 159 -8.59 -19.84 -1.28
N ASP A 160 -8.99 -20.88 -0.54
CA ASP A 160 -8.90 -20.97 0.91
C ASP A 160 -7.46 -20.98 1.44
N VAL A 161 -6.45 -21.20 0.58
CA VAL A 161 -5.05 -21.04 0.98
C VAL A 161 -4.72 -19.62 1.43
N LEU A 162 -5.44 -18.60 0.92
CA LEU A 162 -5.22 -17.19 1.30
C LEU A 162 -5.67 -16.88 2.73
N SER A 163 -6.69 -17.57 3.23
CA SER A 163 -7.24 -17.39 4.58
C SER A 163 -6.66 -18.39 5.60
N GLU A 164 -5.93 -19.40 5.13
CA GLU A 164 -5.33 -20.43 5.98
C GLU A 164 -4.10 -19.89 6.73
N LYS A 165 -4.29 -19.55 8.01
CA LYS A 165 -3.21 -19.08 8.89
C LYS A 165 -2.20 -20.20 9.15
N LYS A 166 -0.92 -19.89 8.96
CA LYS A 166 0.20 -20.72 9.44
C LYS A 166 1.00 -19.97 10.48
N PHE A 167 1.19 -20.61 11.63
CA PHE A 167 1.80 -20.00 12.81
C PHE A 167 1.15 -18.66 13.16
N GLY A 168 -0.18 -18.56 13.05
CA GLY A 168 -0.94 -17.34 13.35
C GLY A 168 -0.93 -16.25 12.28
N MET A 169 -0.19 -16.42 11.18
CA MET A 169 -0.06 -15.42 10.11
C MET A 169 -0.73 -15.87 8.81
N TYR A 170 -1.37 -14.93 8.11
CA TYR A 170 -1.85 -15.15 6.75
C TYR A 170 -0.70 -15.19 5.74
N PRO A 171 -0.86 -15.88 4.59
CA PRO A 171 0.16 -15.93 3.54
C PRO A 171 0.63 -14.55 3.05
N ILE A 172 -0.24 -13.55 2.96
CA ILE A 172 0.14 -12.18 2.57
C ILE A 172 1.10 -11.54 3.58
N MET A 173 0.97 -11.86 4.87
CA MET A 173 1.89 -11.40 5.90
C MET A 173 3.25 -12.09 5.76
N TRP A 174 3.29 -13.37 5.38
CA TRP A 174 4.54 -14.06 5.07
C TRP A 174 5.28 -13.46 3.89
N ALA A 175 4.58 -12.85 2.94
CA ALA A 175 5.19 -12.15 1.82
C ALA A 175 5.88 -10.84 2.24
N GLY A 176 5.33 -10.14 3.25
CA GLY A 176 5.92 -8.95 3.86
C GLY A 176 7.01 -9.26 4.88
N ARG A 177 6.91 -10.40 5.57
CA ARG A 177 7.76 -10.73 6.72
C ARG A 177 9.20 -11.01 6.29
N ARG A 178 10.13 -10.41 7.04
CA ARG A 178 11.54 -10.79 6.99
C ARG A 178 11.73 -12.23 7.47
N GLN A 179 12.50 -13.04 6.74
CA GLN A 179 12.71 -14.45 7.10
C GLN A 179 14.12 -14.72 7.64
N GLY A 180 14.17 -15.35 8.80
CA GLY A 180 15.40 -15.87 9.42
C GLY A 180 16.22 -14.83 10.18
N GLY A 181 17.37 -15.27 10.71
CA GLY A 181 18.35 -14.40 11.36
C GLY A 181 19.13 -13.51 10.38
N ASN A 182 19.04 -13.80 9.07
CA ASN A 182 19.57 -12.90 8.06
C ASN A 182 18.61 -11.75 7.85
N MET A 183 19.16 -10.54 7.83
CA MET A 183 18.37 -9.32 7.82
C MET A 183 17.72 -8.98 6.46
N ALA A 184 17.72 -9.92 5.53
CA ALA A 184 17.34 -9.70 4.13
C ALA A 184 15.86 -9.97 3.87
N TYR A 185 15.24 -9.06 3.12
CA TYR A 185 13.91 -9.23 2.57
C TYR A 185 13.99 -10.07 1.29
N ASN A 186 12.98 -10.92 1.09
CA ASN A 186 12.77 -11.53 -0.21
C ASN A 186 11.98 -10.55 -1.08
N LEU A 187 12.69 -9.74 -1.88
CA LEU A 187 12.07 -8.76 -2.78
C LEU A 187 11.06 -9.40 -3.75
N LYS A 188 11.28 -10.66 -4.16
CA LYS A 188 10.32 -11.41 -5.00
C LYS A 188 9.02 -11.72 -4.29
N ASN A 189 9.03 -11.88 -2.96
CA ASN A 189 7.80 -12.05 -2.20
C ASN A 189 7.10 -10.73 -1.95
N LEU A 190 7.86 -9.68 -1.64
CA LEU A 190 7.32 -8.34 -1.47
C LEU A 190 6.54 -7.88 -2.71
N SER A 191 7.09 -8.13 -3.90
CA SER A 191 6.43 -7.77 -5.16
C SER A 191 5.11 -8.52 -5.40
N ARG A 192 4.85 -9.63 -4.70
CA ARG A 192 3.59 -10.40 -4.78
C ARG A 192 2.48 -9.86 -3.88
N ILE A 193 2.78 -8.99 -2.92
CA ILE A 193 1.76 -8.46 -1.99
C ILE A 193 0.57 -7.84 -2.73
N PRO A 194 0.75 -7.01 -3.78
CA PRO A 194 -0.39 -6.47 -4.52
C PRO A 194 -1.25 -7.55 -5.18
N LEU A 195 -0.63 -8.60 -5.74
CA LEU A 195 -1.36 -9.71 -6.35
C LEU A 195 -2.17 -10.49 -5.30
N LEU A 196 -1.59 -10.74 -4.12
CA LEU A 196 -2.27 -11.47 -3.05
C LEU A 196 -3.45 -10.67 -2.49
N ALA A 197 -3.32 -9.35 -2.35
CA ALA A 197 -4.42 -8.46 -1.96
C ALA A 197 -5.54 -8.46 -3.01
N GLU A 198 -5.18 -8.34 -4.30
CA GLU A 198 -6.14 -8.37 -5.42
C GLU A 198 -6.94 -9.69 -5.44
N LEU A 199 -6.25 -10.83 -5.32
CA LEU A 199 -6.90 -12.14 -5.25
C LEU A 199 -7.72 -12.33 -3.98
N GLY A 200 -7.24 -11.77 -2.86
CA GLY A 200 -7.97 -11.76 -1.59
C GLY A 200 -9.33 -11.07 -1.71
N SER A 201 -9.35 -9.91 -2.36
CA SER A 201 -10.56 -9.15 -2.69
C SER A 201 -11.45 -9.89 -3.68
N GLU A 202 -10.88 -10.34 -4.81
CA GLU A 202 -11.60 -11.05 -5.88
C GLU A 202 -12.33 -12.29 -5.36
N LEU A 203 -11.65 -13.06 -4.50
CA LEU A 203 -12.12 -14.35 -4.01
C LEU A 203 -12.87 -14.26 -2.68
N GLY A 204 -13.01 -13.06 -2.11
CA GLY A 204 -13.68 -12.81 -0.83
C GLY A 204 -13.08 -13.64 0.32
N GLN A 205 -11.75 -13.75 0.38
CA GLN A 205 -11.06 -14.61 1.35
C GLN A 205 -10.77 -13.92 2.69
N PHE A 206 -11.00 -12.62 2.78
CA PHE A 206 -10.75 -11.83 3.97
C PHE A 206 -12.02 -11.06 4.36
N ASP A 207 -12.20 -10.85 5.67
CA ASP A 207 -13.22 -9.94 6.17
C ASP A 207 -12.89 -8.50 5.72
N GLU A 208 -13.93 -7.68 5.52
CA GLU A 208 -13.79 -6.29 5.05
C GLU A 208 -12.89 -5.46 5.99
N GLU A 209 -12.94 -5.74 7.29
CA GLU A 209 -12.12 -5.11 8.33
C GLU A 209 -10.62 -5.39 8.16
N LEU A 210 -10.27 -6.56 7.61
CA LEU A 210 -8.87 -6.94 7.37
C LEU A 210 -8.31 -6.31 6.10
N ARG A 211 -9.13 -5.61 5.30
CA ARG A 211 -8.79 -4.97 4.03
C ARG A 211 -7.90 -5.83 3.15
N GLU A 212 -8.52 -6.88 2.58
CA GLU A 212 -7.81 -7.83 1.71
C GLU A 212 -6.62 -8.53 2.40
N GLY A 213 -6.62 -8.55 3.73
CA GLY A 213 -5.57 -9.14 4.56
C GLY A 213 -4.41 -8.19 4.88
N LEU A 214 -4.38 -6.97 4.33
CA LEU A 214 -3.30 -6.00 4.56
C LEU A 214 -3.22 -5.52 6.01
N LEU A 215 -4.38 -5.41 6.67
CA LEU A 215 -4.48 -4.99 8.08
C LEU A 215 -4.45 -6.15 9.06
N SER A 216 -4.16 -7.36 8.59
CA SER A 216 -4.04 -8.52 9.47
C SER A 216 -2.87 -8.38 10.42
N THR A 217 -3.11 -8.50 11.72
CA THR A 217 -2.09 -8.44 12.78
C THR A 217 -1.69 -9.84 13.24
N TYR A 218 -0.46 -9.96 13.75
CA TYR A 218 0.10 -11.23 14.21
C TYR A 218 0.05 -11.33 15.74
N ALA A 219 -0.86 -12.18 16.25
CA ALA A 219 -0.96 -12.76 17.60
C ALA A 219 -0.93 -11.80 18.81
N ASP A 220 0.00 -10.86 18.89
CA ASP A 220 0.12 -9.80 19.92
C ASP A 220 0.93 -8.58 19.40
N GLU A 221 1.55 -8.72 18.22
CA GLU A 221 2.27 -7.65 17.56
C GLU A 221 1.26 -6.82 16.76
N GLU A 222 1.21 -5.51 17.01
CA GLU A 222 0.45 -4.53 16.21
C GLU A 222 1.00 -4.37 14.78
N TRP A 223 1.76 -5.35 14.31
CA TRP A 223 2.41 -5.37 13.02
C TRP A 223 1.52 -6.03 11.97
N ASN A 224 1.18 -5.26 10.95
CA ASN A 224 0.41 -5.70 9.81
C ASN A 224 1.29 -5.69 8.54
N VAL A 225 0.71 -6.03 7.40
CA VAL A 225 1.46 -6.10 6.13
C VAL A 225 2.02 -4.73 5.74
N LEU A 226 1.27 -3.65 6.00
CA LEU A 226 1.70 -2.28 5.72
C LEU A 226 2.91 -1.89 6.58
N HIS A 227 2.95 -2.30 7.84
CA HIS A 227 4.13 -2.11 8.70
C HIS A 227 5.36 -2.84 8.14
N PHE A 228 5.20 -4.10 7.71
CA PHE A 228 6.31 -4.89 7.16
C PHE A 228 6.90 -4.30 5.88
N ILE A 229 6.07 -3.67 5.03
CA ILE A 229 6.56 -3.08 3.78
C ILE A 229 7.19 -1.69 3.96
N ILE A 230 7.00 -1.04 5.11
CA ILE A 230 7.58 0.28 5.37
C ILE A 230 8.86 0.18 6.19
N CYS A 231 8.81 -0.64 7.23
CA CYS A 231 9.93 -0.86 8.12
C CYS A 231 10.93 -1.75 7.39
N TYR A 232 12.05 -1.17 6.95
CA TYR A 232 13.23 -1.90 6.46
C TYR A 232 14.40 -1.56 7.37
N ASP A 233 14.97 -2.60 7.95
CA ASP A 233 16.21 -2.51 8.70
C ASP A 233 17.38 -2.49 7.69
N ARG A 234 18.15 -1.41 7.67
CA ARG A 234 19.23 -1.24 6.69
C ARG A 234 20.34 -2.23 7.00
N ILE A 235 20.46 -3.28 6.19
CA ILE A 235 21.71 -4.04 6.14
C ILE A 235 22.80 -3.10 5.63
N GLU A 236 23.95 -3.05 6.31
CA GLU A 236 25.14 -2.22 6.02
C GLU A 236 25.65 -2.28 4.58
N ASN A 237 25.10 -3.15 3.73
CA ASN A 237 25.63 -3.53 2.41
C ASN A 237 25.13 -2.68 1.22
N GLY A 238 24.55 -1.50 1.45
CA GLY A 238 24.35 -0.50 0.38
C GLY A 238 23.30 -0.83 -0.71
N THR A 239 22.46 -1.85 -0.54
CA THR A 239 21.40 -2.20 -1.51
C THR A 239 20.09 -1.42 -1.33
N THR A 240 20.15 -0.19 -0.83
CA THR A 240 18.94 0.58 -0.45
C THR A 240 18.05 0.92 -1.62
N ASP A 241 18.63 1.24 -2.78
CA ASP A 241 17.87 1.80 -3.90
C ASP A 241 16.93 0.78 -4.54
N LEU A 242 17.39 -0.46 -4.75
CA LEU A 242 16.56 -1.56 -5.27
C LEU A 242 15.41 -1.90 -4.33
N VAL A 243 15.66 -1.83 -3.03
CA VAL A 243 14.65 -2.10 -2.01
C VAL A 243 13.61 -0.98 -2.02
N ASP A 244 14.04 0.27 -2.06
CA ASP A 244 13.16 1.44 -2.15
C ASP A 244 12.32 1.44 -3.44
N GLU A 245 12.92 1.06 -4.57
CA GLU A 245 12.21 0.91 -5.84
C GLU A 245 11.15 -0.18 -5.76
N CYS A 246 11.48 -1.34 -5.17
CA CYS A 246 10.56 -2.44 -4.97
C CYS A 246 9.36 -2.03 -4.10
N PHE A 247 9.61 -1.40 -2.94
CA PHE A 247 8.54 -0.92 -2.08
C PHE A 247 7.69 0.16 -2.75
N SER A 248 8.32 1.10 -3.44
CA SER A 248 7.62 2.13 -4.20
C SER A 248 6.70 1.53 -5.26
N ALA A 249 7.12 0.48 -5.96
CA ALA A 249 6.30 -0.23 -6.93
C ALA A 249 5.10 -0.93 -6.25
N VAL A 250 5.33 -1.58 -5.11
CA VAL A 250 4.27 -2.24 -4.31
C VAL A 250 3.21 -1.22 -3.87
N TRP A 251 3.59 -0.10 -3.25
CA TRP A 251 2.61 0.91 -2.80
C TRP A 251 1.86 1.57 -3.94
N LYS A 252 2.55 1.90 -5.05
CA LYS A 252 1.89 2.45 -6.24
C LYS A 252 0.83 1.50 -6.77
N ARG A 253 1.13 0.20 -6.85
CA ARG A 253 0.16 -0.80 -7.31
C ARG A 253 -1.00 -0.99 -6.34
N LEU A 254 -0.72 -1.08 -5.03
CA LEU A 254 -1.77 -1.15 -4.01
C LEU A 254 -2.70 0.07 -4.05
N ARG A 255 -2.15 1.27 -4.23
CA ARG A 255 -2.91 2.52 -4.39
C ARG A 255 -3.73 2.53 -5.69
N GLN A 256 -3.13 2.15 -6.82
CA GLN A 256 -3.82 2.09 -8.12
C GLN A 256 -5.00 1.12 -8.11
N ASN A 257 -4.88 0.01 -7.37
CA ASN A 257 -5.92 -0.99 -7.20
C ASN A 257 -6.89 -0.67 -6.04
N ASN A 258 -6.76 0.50 -5.40
CA ASN A 258 -7.60 0.95 -4.29
C ASN A 258 -7.56 0.04 -3.04
N HIS A 259 -6.48 -0.72 -2.85
CA HIS A 259 -6.25 -1.55 -1.65
C HIS A 259 -5.54 -0.77 -0.54
N LEU A 260 -4.68 0.19 -0.91
CA LEU A 260 -4.07 1.14 0.03
C LEU A 260 -4.75 2.50 -0.13
N LYS A 261 -5.35 3.00 0.95
CA LYS A 261 -6.02 4.30 0.98
C LYS A 261 -5.24 5.30 1.80
N LYS A 262 -5.65 6.56 1.69
CA LYS A 262 -5.01 7.67 2.40
C LYS A 262 -5.15 7.50 3.91
N GLU A 263 -6.32 7.05 4.37
CA GLU A 263 -6.64 6.86 5.78
C GLU A 263 -5.72 5.84 6.45
N ASP A 264 -5.28 4.82 5.70
CA ASP A 264 -4.39 3.77 6.21
C ASP A 264 -3.03 4.33 6.64
N ILE A 265 -2.57 5.44 6.04
CA ILE A 265 -1.31 6.11 6.40
C ILE A 265 -1.38 6.59 7.86
N ASN A 266 -2.51 7.18 8.23
CA ASN A 266 -2.78 7.67 9.58
C ASN A 266 -3.14 6.53 10.53
N GLU A 267 -4.13 5.71 10.17
CA GLU A 267 -4.66 4.64 11.04
C GLU A 267 -3.58 3.63 11.44
N CYS A 268 -2.63 3.34 10.53
CA CYS A 268 -1.49 2.48 10.80
C CYS A 268 -0.23 3.26 11.23
N ASN A 269 -0.30 4.58 11.39
CA ASN A 269 0.84 5.42 11.76
C ASN A 269 2.10 5.09 10.92
N LEU A 270 1.92 4.98 9.60
CA LEU A 270 2.93 4.44 8.69
C LEU A 270 4.20 5.30 8.69
N VAL A 271 4.07 6.63 8.79
CA VAL A 271 5.21 7.54 8.88
C VAL A 271 5.90 7.48 10.23
N GLY A 272 5.15 7.41 11.34
CA GLY A 272 5.76 7.22 12.66
C GLY A 272 6.55 5.93 12.71
N ARG A 273 5.96 4.82 12.24
CA ARG A 273 6.65 3.53 12.15
C ARG A 273 7.88 3.60 11.26
N LEU A 274 7.85 4.31 10.12
CA LEU A 274 9.02 4.50 9.26
C LEU A 274 10.19 5.19 10.00
N LEU A 275 9.88 6.21 10.80
CA LEU A 275 10.86 7.00 11.55
C LEU A 275 11.39 6.23 12.76
N MET A 276 10.55 5.45 13.43
CA MET A 276 10.92 4.65 14.59
C MET A 276 11.66 3.36 14.22
N ALA A 277 11.40 2.79 13.04
CA ALA A 277 11.95 1.50 12.64
C ALA A 277 13.46 1.51 12.42
N ASN A 278 14.14 2.66 12.53
CA ASN A 278 15.58 2.76 12.35
C ASN A 278 16.27 3.54 13.46
N ILE A 279 17.29 2.89 14.01
CA ILE A 279 18.41 3.49 14.73
C ILE A 279 19.27 4.25 13.70
N GLY A 280 18.73 5.35 13.13
CA GLY A 280 19.53 6.39 12.47
C GLY A 280 19.42 6.58 10.94
N ILE A 281 18.84 5.65 10.15
CA ILE A 281 18.80 5.81 8.67
C ILE A 281 17.44 5.38 8.08
N PHE A 282 16.56 6.34 7.80
CA PHE A 282 15.32 6.11 7.04
C PHE A 282 15.48 6.50 5.56
N SER A 283 14.72 5.87 4.67
CA SER A 283 14.68 6.27 3.26
C SER A 283 13.83 7.52 3.09
N GLY A 284 14.47 8.63 2.69
CA GLY A 284 13.78 9.86 2.35
C GLY A 284 12.75 9.70 1.24
N THR A 285 13.02 8.84 0.25
CA THR A 285 12.09 8.55 -0.84
C THR A 285 10.77 7.97 -0.32
N ARG A 286 10.82 7.10 0.70
CA ARG A 286 9.63 6.51 1.31
C ARG A 286 8.87 7.53 2.14
N LEU A 287 9.58 8.31 2.95
CA LEU A 287 8.97 9.38 3.72
C LEU A 287 8.23 10.35 2.80
N LEU A 288 8.92 10.83 1.75
CA LEU A 288 8.36 11.72 0.75
C LEU A 288 7.11 11.12 0.08
N TYR A 289 7.12 9.83 -0.25
CA TYR A 289 5.95 9.18 -0.86
C TYR A 289 4.69 9.29 0.03
N PHE A 290 4.82 9.04 1.34
CA PHE A 290 3.69 9.11 2.26
C PHE A 290 3.31 10.55 2.61
N VAL A 291 4.29 11.43 2.82
CA VAL A 291 4.04 12.85 3.13
C VAL A 291 3.41 13.57 1.93
N ASP A 292 3.87 13.30 0.70
CA ASP A 292 3.26 13.86 -0.52
C ASP A 292 1.82 13.37 -0.71
N TRP A 293 1.49 12.19 -0.20
CA TRP A 293 0.13 11.65 -0.28
C TRP A 293 -0.76 12.17 0.85
N ASP A 294 -0.23 12.24 2.06
CA ASP A 294 -0.91 12.81 3.21
C ASP A 294 0.01 13.68 4.09
N PRO A 295 0.10 14.99 3.83
CA PRO A 295 0.89 15.90 4.64
C PRO A 295 0.53 15.91 6.12
N MET A 296 -0.74 15.64 6.45
CA MET A 296 -1.22 15.63 7.84
C MET A 296 -0.52 14.58 8.70
N THR A 297 0.10 13.56 8.08
CA THR A 297 0.89 12.58 8.81
C THR A 297 2.05 13.21 9.59
N LEU A 298 2.52 14.41 9.20
CA LEU A 298 3.58 15.14 9.91
C LEU A 298 3.11 15.79 11.22
N THR A 299 1.80 15.93 11.44
CA THR A 299 1.23 16.50 12.67
C THR A 299 0.76 15.41 13.65
N ILE A 300 0.91 14.14 13.28
CA ILE A 300 0.48 13.01 14.12
C ILE A 300 1.67 12.53 14.95
N PRO A 301 1.56 12.43 16.28
CA PRO A 301 2.63 11.87 17.12
C PRO A 301 3.01 10.45 16.67
N CYS A 302 4.31 10.18 16.55
CA CYS A 302 4.79 8.85 16.15
C CYS A 302 4.56 7.79 17.22
N GLU A 303 4.52 8.17 18.50
CA GLU A 303 4.24 7.28 19.63
C GLU A 303 3.31 8.00 20.61
N PRO A 304 1.99 8.06 20.36
CA PRO A 304 1.07 8.77 21.25
C PRO A 304 1.10 8.22 22.68
N GLU A 305 1.46 6.94 22.86
CA GLU A 305 1.66 6.32 24.17
C GLU A 305 2.92 6.77 24.92
N HIS A 306 3.97 7.23 24.22
CA HIS A 306 5.25 7.66 24.82
C HIS A 306 5.48 9.17 24.77
N GLY A 307 4.56 9.92 24.16
CA GLY A 307 4.55 11.40 24.19
C GLY A 307 4.02 12.01 22.90
N ASN A 308 4.01 13.34 22.84
CA ASN A 308 3.54 14.07 21.66
C ASN A 308 4.69 14.33 20.66
N MET A 309 5.61 13.37 20.51
CA MET A 309 6.73 13.52 19.59
C MET A 309 6.25 13.35 18.14
N LEU A 310 6.10 14.47 17.46
CA LEU A 310 5.87 14.55 16.02
C LEU A 310 7.07 14.03 15.21
N PRO A 311 6.86 13.62 13.95
CA PRO A 311 7.91 13.21 13.01
C PRO A 311 9.19 14.05 13.00
N ILE A 312 9.06 15.38 13.11
CA ILE A 312 10.21 16.29 13.13
C ILE A 312 11.14 16.06 14.33
N HIS A 313 10.60 15.70 15.48
CA HIS A 313 11.40 15.41 16.68
C HIS A 313 12.26 14.17 16.48
N TRP A 314 11.75 13.15 15.78
CA TRP A 314 12.46 11.91 15.48
C TRP A 314 13.59 12.08 14.45
N THR A 315 13.64 13.22 13.76
CA THR A 315 14.79 13.55 12.91
C THR A 315 15.90 14.26 13.65
N ALA A 316 15.66 14.74 14.87
CA ALA A 316 16.71 15.35 15.69
C ALA A 316 17.63 14.24 16.23
N PRO A 317 18.95 14.28 15.96
CA PRO A 317 19.85 13.28 16.51
C PRO A 317 19.88 13.37 18.03
N GLU A 318 19.69 12.25 18.72
CA GLU A 318 19.95 12.15 20.17
C GLU A 318 21.45 12.30 20.48
N GLU A 319 22.32 11.87 19.55
CA GLU A 319 23.79 11.95 19.67
C GLU A 319 24.46 12.55 18.43
N ILE A 320 25.44 13.44 18.65
CA ILE A 320 26.13 14.27 17.66
C ILE A 320 27.00 13.46 16.68
N SER A 321 27.15 12.14 16.85
CA SER A 321 28.07 11.34 16.03
C SER A 321 27.69 11.24 14.55
N ASP A 322 26.41 11.41 14.19
CA ASP A 322 25.90 11.27 12.81
C ASP A 322 25.16 12.52 12.31
N ILE A 323 25.75 13.71 12.55
CA ILE A 323 25.20 15.01 12.09
C ILE A 323 24.88 15.00 10.58
N GLN A 324 25.67 14.33 9.73
CA GLN A 324 25.49 14.42 8.28
C GLN A 324 24.19 13.77 7.78
N ASP A 325 23.83 12.61 8.30
CA ASP A 325 22.60 11.92 7.88
C ASP A 325 21.37 12.56 8.54
N SER A 326 21.53 13.13 9.74
CA SER A 326 20.53 14.00 10.36
C SER A 326 20.26 15.25 9.52
N ILE A 327 21.30 15.96 9.06
CA ILE A 327 21.14 17.14 8.19
C ILE A 327 20.42 16.77 6.89
N LYS A 328 20.72 15.62 6.27
CA LYS A 328 19.98 15.16 5.09
C LYS A 328 18.50 14.88 5.42
N GLY A 329 18.23 14.21 6.54
CA GLY A 329 16.87 13.98 7.04
C GLY A 329 16.09 15.28 7.22
N TRP A 330 16.73 16.28 7.84
CA TRP A 330 16.17 17.63 8.01
C TRP A 330 15.91 18.28 6.66
N ILE A 331 16.89 18.34 5.76
CA ILE A 331 16.72 18.96 4.43
C ILE A 331 15.55 18.32 3.67
N MET A 332 15.40 16.99 3.70
CA MET A 332 14.29 16.30 3.06
C MET A 332 12.95 16.64 3.70
N MET A 333 12.89 16.66 5.04
CA MET A 333 11.68 17.03 5.76
C MET A 333 11.29 18.49 5.51
N PHE A 334 12.24 19.42 5.57
CA PHE A 334 12.00 20.85 5.30
C PHE A 334 11.61 21.08 3.84
N SER A 335 12.17 20.35 2.88
CA SER A 335 11.74 20.44 1.47
C SER A 335 10.30 19.95 1.29
N SER A 336 9.91 18.91 2.03
CA SER A 336 8.52 18.43 2.07
C SER A 336 7.62 19.48 2.73
N PHE A 337 8.06 20.04 3.86
CA PHE A 337 7.33 21.04 4.61
C PHE A 337 7.16 22.33 3.81
N GLU A 338 8.16 22.74 3.03
CA GLU A 338 8.09 23.87 2.10
C GLU A 338 7.00 23.61 1.05
N LYS A 339 6.91 22.40 0.50
CA LYS A 339 5.83 22.03 -0.42
C LYS A 339 4.45 22.09 0.25
N VAL A 340 4.33 21.58 1.48
CA VAL A 340 3.08 21.66 2.26
C VAL A 340 2.71 23.10 2.55
N MET A 341 3.67 23.93 2.98
CA MET A 341 3.48 25.35 3.20
C MET A 341 3.09 26.07 1.92
N ASN A 342 3.67 25.72 0.78
CA ASN A 342 3.29 26.27 -0.52
C ASN A 342 1.87 25.86 -0.91
N GLU A 343 1.44 24.61 -0.68
CA GLU A 343 0.05 24.19 -0.91
C GLU A 343 -0.94 24.93 0.02
N VAL A 344 -0.55 25.16 1.28
CA VAL A 344 -1.33 25.97 2.23
C VAL A 344 -1.42 27.42 1.73
N LEU A 345 -0.30 28.01 1.33
CA LEU A 345 -0.25 29.37 0.78
C LEU A 345 -1.07 29.50 -0.52
N ASP A 346 -1.06 28.50 -1.40
CA ASP A 346 -1.87 28.46 -2.62
C ASP A 346 -3.36 28.30 -2.30
N CYS A 347 -3.71 27.49 -1.30
CA CYS A 347 -5.09 27.36 -0.82
C CYS A 347 -5.61 28.71 -0.28
N ILE A 348 -4.78 29.38 0.53
CA ILE A 348 -5.03 30.72 1.06
C ILE A 348 -5.16 31.74 -0.09
N ALA A 349 -4.25 31.72 -1.07
CA ALA A 349 -4.26 32.62 -2.21
C ALA A 349 -5.50 32.41 -3.09
N ASN A 350 -5.90 31.17 -3.35
CA ASN A 350 -7.11 30.83 -4.09
C ASN A 350 -8.38 31.25 -3.33
N TYR A 351 -8.40 31.13 -2.00
CA TYR A 351 -9.47 31.66 -1.16
C TYR A 351 -9.55 33.20 -1.27
N PHE A 352 -8.42 33.91 -1.22
CA PHE A 352 -8.38 35.37 -1.43
C PHE A 352 -8.81 35.78 -2.84
N ALA A 353 -8.46 35.01 -3.86
CA ALA A 353 -8.88 35.27 -5.24
C ALA A 353 -10.39 35.02 -5.46
N ALA A 354 -10.96 34.01 -4.78
CA ALA A 354 -12.39 33.70 -4.83
C ALA A 354 -13.25 34.69 -4.01
N SER A 355 -12.69 35.24 -2.93
CA SER A 355 -13.32 36.28 -2.12
C SER A 355 -12.98 37.66 -2.69
N ALA A 356 -13.60 38.02 -3.83
CA ALA A 356 -13.39 39.29 -4.55
C ALA A 356 -13.75 40.58 -3.76
N SER A 357 -14.00 40.49 -2.46
CA SER A 357 -14.25 41.59 -1.54
C SER A 357 -13.51 41.46 -0.20
N SER A 358 -12.56 40.53 -0.06
CA SER A 358 -11.82 40.38 1.20
C SER A 358 -10.99 41.63 1.44
N SER A 359 -11.25 42.27 2.58
CA SER A 359 -10.53 43.47 2.98
C SER A 359 -9.07 43.12 3.27
N THR A 360 -8.16 44.07 3.06
CA THR A 360 -6.71 43.95 3.35
C THR A 360 -6.42 43.47 4.79
N THR A 361 -7.41 43.61 5.67
CA THR A 361 -7.41 43.18 7.06
C THR A 361 -7.36 41.66 7.23
N GLU A 362 -8.03 40.86 6.38
CA GLU A 362 -8.06 39.40 6.52
C GLU A 362 -6.70 38.75 6.21
N SER A 363 -6.01 39.20 5.15
CA SER A 363 -4.65 38.74 4.85
C SER A 363 -3.66 39.15 5.94
N SER A 364 -3.80 40.33 6.54
CA SER A 364 -2.92 40.76 7.63
C SER A 364 -3.12 39.94 8.91
N LEU A 365 -4.37 39.54 9.21
CA LEU A 365 -4.71 38.68 10.34
C LEU A 365 -4.16 37.27 10.17
N LEU A 366 -4.30 36.70 8.96
CA LEU A 366 -3.79 35.38 8.67
C LEU A 366 -2.26 35.33 8.70
N MET A 367 -1.60 36.33 8.11
CA MET A 367 -0.14 36.44 8.20
C MET A 367 0.32 36.62 9.64
N SER A 368 -0.37 37.48 10.42
CA SER A 368 -0.09 37.63 11.85
C SER A 368 -0.22 36.31 12.59
N ALA A 369 -1.26 35.54 12.32
CA ALA A 369 -1.50 34.25 12.97
C ALA A 369 -0.51 33.15 12.57
N VAL A 370 -0.02 33.16 11.33
CA VAL A 370 1.01 32.21 10.87
C VAL A 370 2.39 32.58 11.42
N THR A 371 2.65 33.85 11.71
CA THR A 371 3.90 34.33 12.32
C THR A 371 3.89 34.36 13.85
N ASP A 372 2.73 34.15 14.47
CA ASP A 372 2.59 34.16 15.92
C ASP A 372 2.94 32.77 16.49
N GLU A 373 4.09 32.68 17.15
CA GLU A 373 4.60 31.44 17.76
C GLU A 373 3.66 30.88 18.84
N THR A 374 2.71 31.67 19.36
CA THR A 374 1.71 31.21 20.33
C THR A 374 0.53 30.48 19.68
N ILE A 375 0.35 30.64 18.37
CA ILE A 375 -0.72 29.98 17.62
C ILE A 375 -0.20 28.66 17.07
N HIS A 376 -0.74 27.56 17.59
CA HIS A 376 -0.47 26.24 17.03
C HIS A 376 -0.98 26.17 15.58
N LEU A 377 -0.04 26.07 14.62
CA LEU A 377 -0.33 25.97 13.18
C LEU A 377 -1.32 24.83 12.86
N GLU A 378 -1.31 23.75 13.65
CA GLU A 378 -2.27 22.64 13.55
C GLU A 378 -3.71 23.08 13.86
N GLY A 379 -3.89 23.90 14.91
CA GLY A 379 -5.20 24.46 15.26
C GLY A 379 -5.70 25.43 14.20
N LEU A 380 -4.81 26.28 13.68
CA LEU A 380 -5.09 27.22 12.59
C LEU A 380 -5.48 26.49 11.30
N TYR A 381 -4.72 25.46 10.91
CA TYR A 381 -5.01 24.63 9.74
C TYR A 381 -6.35 23.90 9.89
N THR A 382 -6.61 23.28 11.06
CA THR A 382 -7.87 22.58 11.34
C THR A 382 -9.08 23.52 11.27
N LEU A 383 -8.94 24.75 11.77
CA LEU A 383 -9.97 25.79 11.67
C LEU A 383 -10.23 26.18 10.20
N LEU A 384 -9.17 26.47 9.44
CA LEU A 384 -9.26 26.86 8.03
C LEU A 384 -9.86 25.76 7.16
N CYS A 385 -9.54 24.49 7.42
CA CYS A 385 -10.09 23.36 6.67
C CYS A 385 -11.57 23.09 6.95
N LYS A 386 -12.08 23.46 8.13
CA LYS A 386 -13.47 23.19 8.52
C LYS A 386 -14.43 24.22 7.94
N ASP A 387 -14.15 25.49 8.13
CA ASP A 387 -14.85 26.61 7.49
C ASP A 387 -13.90 27.83 7.46
N PRO A 388 -13.30 28.15 6.30
CA PRO A 388 -12.34 29.23 6.19
C PRO A 388 -12.91 30.59 6.62
N ASN A 389 -14.20 30.84 6.38
CA ASN A 389 -14.84 32.10 6.72
C ASN A 389 -15.04 32.22 8.24
N ASP A 390 -15.55 31.16 8.86
CA ASP A 390 -15.75 31.12 10.32
C ASP A 390 -14.40 31.19 11.06
N ALA A 391 -13.38 30.49 10.53
CA ALA A 391 -12.03 30.55 11.07
C ALA A 391 -11.44 31.96 11.07
N LEU A 392 -11.54 32.66 9.93
CA LEU A 392 -11.06 34.04 9.81
C LEU A 392 -11.85 35.01 10.69
N LEU A 393 -13.13 34.74 10.98
CA LEU A 393 -13.93 35.54 11.92
C LEU A 393 -13.59 35.25 13.40
N GLN A 394 -13.05 34.06 13.70
CA GLN A 394 -12.66 33.65 15.05
C GLN A 394 -11.20 34.02 15.39
N LEU A 395 -10.32 34.11 14.39
CA LEU A 395 -8.91 34.52 14.57
C LEU A 395 -8.73 35.80 15.41
N PRO A 396 -9.42 36.91 15.11
CA PRO A 396 -9.28 38.15 15.88
C PRO A 396 -9.69 37.96 17.35
N LYS A 397 -10.67 37.09 17.62
CA LYS A 397 -11.16 36.85 18.98
C LYS A 397 -10.14 36.08 19.80
N HIS A 398 -9.42 35.14 19.19
CA HIS A 398 -8.33 34.41 19.83
C HIS A 398 -7.12 35.29 20.09
N LEU A 399 -6.71 36.09 19.10
CA LEU A 399 -5.60 37.03 19.24
C LEU A 399 -5.85 38.10 20.32
N LEU A 400 -7.10 38.53 20.51
CA LEU A 400 -7.48 39.51 21.53
C LEU A 400 -7.71 38.90 22.93
N GLN A 401 -7.87 37.58 23.04
CA GLN A 401 -8.13 36.91 24.34
C GLN A 401 -6.85 36.69 25.17
N GLU A 402 -5.68 36.63 24.52
CA GLU A 402 -4.39 36.40 25.18
C GLU A 402 -3.87 37.66 25.90
N ASP A 403 -4.13 38.86 25.36
CA ASP A 403 -3.69 40.15 25.93
C ASP A 403 -4.38 40.51 27.27
N GLY A 404 -5.42 39.76 27.66
CA GLY A 404 -6.20 39.99 28.88
C GLY A 404 -5.74 39.17 30.10
N ARG A 405 -4.78 38.25 29.97
CA ARG A 405 -4.22 37.52 31.10
C ARG A 405 -3.10 38.35 31.76
N THR A 406 -3.49 39.34 32.54
CA THR A 406 -2.58 39.93 33.54
C THR A 406 -2.34 38.91 34.66
N ASP A 407 -1.17 38.29 34.65
CA ASP A 407 -0.66 37.61 35.83
C ASP A 407 -0.42 38.64 36.94
N ASP A 408 -1.03 38.44 38.11
CA ASP A 408 -0.93 39.28 39.32
C ASP A 408 0.48 39.35 39.95
N ASN A 409 1.54 39.01 39.22
CA ASN A 409 2.91 39.07 39.71
C ASN A 409 3.66 40.25 39.10
N GLY A 410 3.73 41.33 39.86
CA GLY A 410 4.39 42.59 39.52
C GLY A 410 5.82 42.41 39.00
N GLY A 411 5.97 42.51 37.69
CA GLY A 411 7.24 42.63 37.00
C GLY A 411 7.04 43.48 35.75
N ILE A 412 7.54 44.71 35.78
CA ILE A 412 7.47 45.64 34.65
C ILE A 412 8.30 45.05 33.50
N LYS A 413 7.63 44.53 32.47
CA LYS A 413 8.22 44.35 31.13
C LYS A 413 7.58 45.37 30.19
N ALA A 414 8.43 46.16 29.55
CA ALA A 414 8.02 47.08 28.49
C ALA A 414 7.59 46.25 27.27
N GLY A 415 6.28 46.09 27.08
CA GLY A 415 5.68 45.56 25.86
C GLY A 415 5.42 46.70 24.87
N THR A 416 5.91 46.53 23.65
CA THR A 416 5.67 47.43 22.52
C THR A 416 4.19 47.37 22.14
N SER A 417 3.46 48.44 22.43
CA SER A 417 2.03 48.60 22.12
C SER A 417 1.78 48.64 20.61
N ILE A 418 1.02 47.68 20.07
CA ILE A 418 0.39 47.76 18.74
C ILE A 418 -0.81 48.71 18.84
N THR A 419 -0.54 50.01 18.86
CA THR A 419 -1.57 51.08 18.82
C THR A 419 -1.46 51.94 17.57
N MET A 420 -0.80 51.46 16.51
CA MET A 420 -0.48 52.22 15.29
C MET A 420 -1.20 51.73 14.03
N LEU A 421 -2.50 51.38 14.11
CA LEU A 421 -3.28 51.07 12.88
C LEU A 421 -4.53 51.92 12.67
N THR A 422 -4.79 52.94 13.49
CA THR A 422 -5.94 53.84 13.29
C THR A 422 -5.58 55.26 12.84
N SER A 423 -4.32 55.58 12.52
CA SER A 423 -3.98 56.94 12.08
C SER A 423 -2.88 57.01 11.02
N LEU A 424 -3.21 56.72 9.76
CA LEU A 424 -2.47 57.29 8.63
C LEU A 424 -3.40 57.60 7.47
N SER A 425 -3.80 58.86 7.39
CA SER A 425 -4.23 59.52 6.16
C SER A 425 -3.64 60.92 6.17
N THR A 426 -3.01 61.29 5.06
CA THR A 426 -2.45 62.61 4.71
C THR A 426 -1.15 63.05 5.40
N SER A 427 -0.02 62.98 4.67
CA SER A 427 0.59 64.17 4.04
C SER A 427 1.93 63.85 3.36
N THR A 428 2.01 64.21 2.09
CA THR A 428 3.22 64.40 1.28
C THR A 428 4.10 65.55 1.79
N SER A 429 5.42 65.38 1.85
CA SER A 429 6.39 66.33 1.25
C SER A 429 7.84 65.83 1.38
N THR A 430 8.62 66.22 0.38
CA THR A 430 10.07 66.09 0.14
C THR A 430 10.96 66.63 1.26
N ASP A 431 12.14 66.01 1.49
CA ASP A 431 13.43 66.65 1.16
C ASP A 431 14.68 65.82 1.48
N THR A 432 15.77 66.31 0.92
CA THR A 432 17.01 65.70 0.45
C THR A 432 18.19 65.88 1.45
N VAL A 433 19.24 65.04 1.30
CA VAL A 433 20.68 65.23 1.67
C VAL A 433 21.09 65.11 3.16
N SER A 434 21.89 64.10 3.54
CA SER A 434 23.37 64.16 3.56
C SER A 434 24.05 63.04 4.37
N SER A 435 25.24 62.70 3.90
CA SER A 435 26.21 61.69 4.34
C SER A 435 26.87 62.01 5.69
N THR A 436 27.28 60.98 6.46
CA THR A 436 28.52 61.06 7.27
C THR A 436 29.12 59.67 7.50
N SER A 437 30.41 59.57 7.18
CA SER A 437 31.30 58.42 7.32
C SER A 437 31.84 58.27 8.75
N ILE A 438 32.05 57.04 9.22
CA ILE A 438 32.99 56.74 10.33
C ILE A 438 33.82 55.48 9.99
N ASN A 439 35.08 55.74 9.64
CA ASN A 439 36.29 54.92 9.84
C ASN A 439 36.42 54.59 11.35
N THR A 440 36.93 53.48 11.88
CA THR A 440 38.20 52.76 11.64
C THR A 440 38.34 51.76 12.81
N LYS A 441 38.88 50.55 12.60
CA LYS A 441 40.19 50.09 13.12
C LYS A 441 40.36 48.57 13.01
N ASN A 442 41.49 48.22 12.39
CA ASN A 442 42.18 46.94 12.44
C ASN A 442 42.53 46.54 13.88
N ASP A 443 42.73 45.24 14.11
CA ASP A 443 44.02 44.71 14.58
C ASP A 443 44.18 43.21 14.29
N ASN A 444 45.38 42.88 13.79
CA ASN A 444 45.92 41.55 13.49
C ASN A 444 46.36 40.79 14.75
N CYS A 445 46.32 39.46 14.74
CA CYS A 445 47.30 38.53 15.36
C CYS A 445 46.79 37.08 15.23
N THR A 446 47.53 35.98 15.09
CA THR A 446 48.88 35.60 14.63
C THR A 446 48.82 34.07 14.54
N GLN A 447 49.42 33.48 13.50
CA GLN A 447 49.62 32.04 13.37
C GLN A 447 50.56 31.51 14.46
N SER A 448 50.28 30.34 15.02
CA SER A 448 51.33 29.47 15.56
C SER A 448 51.04 28.02 15.25
N SER A 449 51.91 27.42 14.44
CA SER A 449 52.13 26.00 14.37
C SER A 449 52.86 25.51 15.62
N SER A 450 52.58 24.28 16.04
CA SER A 450 53.57 23.45 16.73
C SER A 450 53.17 21.99 16.66
N ASP A 451 54.09 21.20 16.10
CA ASP A 451 54.15 19.75 16.09
C ASP A 451 54.07 19.11 17.48
N LYS A 452 53.67 17.82 17.53
CA LYS A 452 54.39 16.78 18.29
C LYS A 452 53.92 15.36 17.95
N LYS A 453 54.90 14.60 17.43
CA LYS A 453 55.25 13.18 17.58
C LYS A 453 54.16 12.11 17.71
#